data_AF-A0A3P3TBW8-F1
#
_entry.id   AF-A0A3P3TBW8-F1
#
_cell.length_a   1.000
_cell.length_b   1.000
_cell.length_c   1.000
_cell.angle_alpha   90.00
_cell.angle_beta   90.00
_cell.angle_gamma   90.00
#
_symmetry.space_group_name_H-M   'P 1'
#
loop_
_entity.id
_entity.type
_entity.pdbx_description
1 polymer ?
#
loop_
_entity_poly.entity_id
_entity_poly.type
_entity_poly.pdbx_seq_one_letter_code
_entity_poly.pdbx_strand_id
1 'polypeptide(L)'
;MLRCVCGSHPNMLNLPTSHGMYIKGQPLMNVADSKVDDNISTFGVCEARDKPCEPEVHMEWVNGKPDLLVEGKPALLSCSYVNCVHHENGIIYVEDDGQK
;
A
#
# COMPACT_ATOMS: atom_id res chain seq x y z
N MET A 1 5.71 -1.53 -5.24
CA MET A 1 6.61 -0.59 -4.54
C MET A 1 5.77 0.43 -3.79
N LEU A 2 6.14 0.70 -2.54
CA LEU A 2 5.51 1.65 -1.64
C LEU A 2 6.50 2.77 -1.28
N ARG A 3 5.99 3.99 -1.12
CA ARG A 3 6.74 5.13 -0.60
C ARG A 3 5.94 5.91 0.43
N CYS A 4 6.48 6.05 1.64
CA CYS A 4 5.96 6.97 2.65
C CYS A 4 6.58 8.36 2.45
N VAL A 5 5.79 9.44 2.47
CA VAL A 5 6.34 10.81 2.36
C VAL A 5 7.18 11.24 3.55
N CYS A 6 6.97 10.64 4.72
CA CYS A 6 7.82 10.88 5.90
C CYS A 6 8.96 9.87 6.02
N GLY A 7 8.99 8.82 5.19
CA GLY A 7 9.93 7.73 5.28
C GLY A 7 11.17 7.95 4.42
N SER A 8 12.34 7.68 4.97
CA SER A 8 13.64 7.83 4.30
C SER A 8 13.86 6.87 3.12
N HIS A 9 13.18 5.72 3.08
CA HIS A 9 13.39 4.68 2.08
C HIS A 9 12.06 4.09 1.60
N PRO A 10 11.94 3.74 0.30
CA PRO A 10 10.80 2.98 -0.20
C PRO A 10 10.87 1.52 0.28
N ASN A 11 9.76 0.79 0.18
CA ASN A 11 9.71 -0.64 0.49
C ASN A 11 8.76 -1.39 -0.45
N MET A 12 8.83 -2.71 -0.48
CA MET A 12 7.99 -3.52 -1.35
C MET A 12 6.53 -3.51 -0.87
N LEU A 13 5.62 -3.51 -1.86
CA LEU A 13 4.24 -3.87 -1.63
C LEU A 13 4.17 -5.39 -1.65
N ASN A 14 3.66 -6.00 -0.58
CA ASN A 14 3.63 -7.45 -0.44
C ASN A 14 2.20 -7.98 -0.58
N LEU A 15 2.04 -9.15 -1.18
CA LEU A 15 0.80 -9.93 -1.14
C LEU A 15 1.14 -11.35 -0.68
N PRO A 16 1.19 -11.60 0.64
CA PRO A 16 1.62 -12.90 1.17
C PRO A 16 0.73 -14.06 0.72
N THR A 17 -0.58 -13.81 0.60
CA THR A 17 -1.57 -14.78 0.11
C THR A 17 -2.29 -14.19 -1.09
N SER A 18 -2.25 -14.87 -2.22
CA SER A 18 -2.96 -14.45 -3.43
C SER A 18 -4.47 -14.59 -3.29
N HIS A 19 -5.22 -13.63 -3.85
CA HIS A 19 -6.68 -13.68 -4.02
C HIS A 19 -7.14 -14.63 -5.15
N GLY A 20 -6.23 -15.38 -5.77
CA GLY A 20 -6.52 -16.31 -6.85
C GLY A 20 -6.84 -15.65 -8.20
N MET A 21 -6.72 -14.33 -8.29
CA MET A 21 -6.98 -13.52 -9.49
C MET A 21 -5.67 -12.99 -10.06
N TYR A 22 -5.53 -13.02 -11.39
CA TYR A 22 -4.27 -12.68 -12.07
C TYR A 22 -4.50 -11.84 -13.34
N ILE A 23 -3.58 -10.91 -13.62
CA ILE A 23 -3.41 -10.26 -14.93
C ILE A 23 -2.02 -10.61 -15.44
N LYS A 24 -1.95 -11.22 -16.63
CA LYS A 24 -0.69 -11.66 -17.25
C LYS A 24 0.23 -12.47 -16.32
N GLY A 25 -0.37 -13.27 -15.44
CA GLY A 25 0.35 -14.10 -14.47
C GLY A 25 0.79 -13.36 -13.20
N GLN A 26 0.55 -12.05 -13.07
CA GLN A 26 0.76 -11.30 -11.84
C GLN A 26 -0.50 -11.33 -10.97
N PRO A 27 -0.39 -11.62 -9.66
CA PRO A 27 -1.53 -11.65 -8.78
C PRO A 27 -2.10 -10.24 -8.55
N LEU A 28 -3.42 -10.12 -8.49
CA LEU A 28 -4.08 -8.85 -8.25
C LEU A 28 -4.27 -8.58 -6.76
N MET A 29 -4.09 -7.32 -6.37
CA MET A 29 -4.43 -6.78 -5.04
C MET A 29 -5.63 -5.86 -5.15
N ASN A 30 -6.31 -5.62 -4.04
CA ASN A 30 -7.43 -4.69 -3.95
C ASN A 30 -7.22 -3.65 -2.84
N VAL A 31 -8.13 -2.69 -2.77
CA VAL A 31 -8.04 -1.59 -1.80
C VAL A 31 -8.06 -2.04 -0.33
N ALA A 32 -8.56 -3.23 -0.01
CA ALA A 32 -8.55 -3.76 1.35
C ALA A 32 -7.20 -4.38 1.78
N ASP A 33 -6.23 -4.50 0.87
CA ASP A 33 -4.88 -5.00 1.16
C ASP A 33 -3.95 -3.89 1.72
N SER A 34 -4.46 -3.08 2.65
CA SER A 34 -3.72 -1.98 3.31
C SER A 34 -3.22 -2.35 4.71
N LYS A 35 -3.00 -3.64 4.96
CA LYS A 35 -2.60 -4.16 6.28
C LYS A 35 -1.11 -3.94 6.51
N VAL A 36 -0.77 -3.33 7.64
CA VAL A 36 0.60 -3.26 8.15
C VAL A 36 1.07 -4.67 8.51
N ASP A 37 2.37 -4.92 8.35
CA ASP A 37 3.08 -6.20 8.53
C ASP A 37 2.78 -7.27 7.47
N ASP A 38 1.60 -7.25 6.84
CA ASP A 38 1.26 -8.13 5.72
C ASP A 38 1.63 -7.49 4.37
N ASN A 39 1.02 -6.34 4.06
CA ASN A 39 1.12 -5.68 2.75
C ASN A 39 2.05 -4.46 2.79
N ILE A 40 2.05 -3.75 3.91
CA ILE A 40 2.81 -2.53 4.16
C ILE A 40 3.86 -2.81 5.23
N SER A 41 5.13 -2.57 4.90
CA SER A 41 6.26 -2.72 5.85
C SER A 41 6.82 -1.35 6.27
N THR A 42 8.03 -1.33 6.82
CA THR A 42 8.71 -0.12 7.31
C THR A 42 9.31 0.73 6.20
N PHE A 43 9.63 2.00 6.47
CA PHE A 43 10.22 2.93 5.49
C PHE A 43 11.54 3.57 5.96
N GLY A 44 12.35 2.80 6.70
CA GLY A 44 13.60 3.29 7.30
C GLY A 44 13.33 4.24 8.48
N VAL A 45 13.83 5.48 8.43
CA VAL A 45 13.59 6.54 9.43
C VAL A 45 12.40 7.41 9.02
N CYS A 46 11.57 7.79 9.98
CA CYS A 46 10.47 8.74 9.83
C CYS A 46 10.96 10.16 10.17
N GLU A 47 11.13 11.01 9.15
CA GLU A 47 11.64 12.38 9.30
C GLU A 47 10.72 13.25 10.18
N ALA A 48 9.40 13.07 10.09
CA ALA A 48 8.44 13.82 10.88
C ALA A 48 8.46 13.48 12.39
N ARG A 49 9.07 12.35 12.76
CA ARG A 49 9.07 11.83 14.14
C ARG A 49 10.46 11.51 14.70
N ASP A 50 11.50 11.64 13.89
CA ASP A 50 12.90 11.32 14.21
C ASP A 50 13.09 9.94 14.88
N LYS A 51 12.44 8.92 14.32
CA LYS A 51 12.45 7.53 14.83
C LYS A 51 12.26 6.53 13.68
N PRO A 52 12.41 5.21 13.87
CA PRO A 52 12.05 4.23 12.85
C PRO A 52 10.63 4.45 12.31
N CYS A 53 10.47 4.36 10.98
CA CYS A 53 9.20 4.51 10.29
C CYS A 53 8.44 3.19 10.32
N GLU A 54 7.75 2.99 11.43
CA GLU A 54 6.76 1.93 11.66
C GLU A 54 5.38 2.54 11.38
N PRO A 55 4.78 2.31 10.20
CA PRO A 55 3.51 2.92 9.84
C PRO A 55 2.36 2.30 10.63
N GLU A 56 1.30 3.08 10.83
CA GLU A 56 0.04 2.62 11.41
C GLU A 56 -1.10 3.14 10.54
N VAL A 57 -1.95 2.23 10.06
CA VAL A 57 -3.01 2.49 9.08
C VAL A 57 -4.28 1.77 9.51
N HIS A 58 -5.41 2.48 9.48
CA HIS A 58 -6.73 1.95 9.89
C HIS A 58 -7.80 2.09 8.80
N MET A 59 -7.38 2.23 7.54
CA MET A 59 -8.26 2.48 6.40
C MET A 59 -7.81 1.71 5.16
N GLU A 60 -8.74 1.49 4.23
CA GLU A 60 -8.45 0.92 2.91
C GLU A 60 -7.60 1.89 2.08
N TRP A 61 -6.88 1.36 1.10
CA TRP A 61 -6.26 2.18 0.07
C TRP A 61 -7.32 3.04 -0.62
N VAL A 62 -6.99 4.31 -0.83
CA VAL A 62 -7.78 5.24 -1.61
C VAL A 62 -7.38 5.13 -3.07
N ASN A 63 -8.30 5.47 -3.98
CA ASN A 63 -8.07 5.54 -5.42
C ASN A 63 -7.77 4.17 -6.06
N GLY A 64 -8.64 3.17 -5.80
CA GLY A 64 -8.68 1.91 -6.54
C GLY A 64 -9.46 2.02 -7.86
N LYS A 65 -9.35 0.99 -8.69
CA LYS A 65 -10.02 0.90 -10.00
C LYS A 65 -11.44 0.35 -9.86
N PRO A 66 -12.50 1.17 -9.97
CA PRO A 66 -13.86 0.76 -9.62
C PRO A 66 -14.50 -0.21 -10.63
N ASP A 67 -14.02 -0.24 -11.87
CA ASP A 67 -14.48 -1.12 -12.96
C ASP A 67 -13.78 -2.49 -12.95
N LEU A 68 -12.78 -2.70 -12.09
CA LEU A 68 -12.09 -3.97 -11.91
C LEU A 68 -12.16 -4.40 -10.45
N LEU A 69 -12.99 -5.40 -10.15
CA LEU A 69 -13.18 -5.88 -8.79
C LEU A 69 -12.41 -7.18 -8.53
N VAL A 70 -11.73 -7.24 -7.39
CA VAL A 70 -11.07 -8.44 -6.84
C VAL A 70 -11.70 -8.68 -5.47
N GLU A 71 -12.31 -9.85 -5.28
CA GLU A 71 -13.11 -10.17 -4.08
C GLU A 71 -14.21 -9.11 -3.77
N GLY A 72 -14.78 -8.50 -4.80
CA GLY A 72 -15.82 -7.47 -4.67
C GLY A 72 -15.30 -6.08 -4.29
N LYS A 73 -13.99 -5.88 -4.17
CA LYS A 73 -13.34 -4.59 -3.89
C LYS A 73 -12.58 -4.07 -5.11
N PRO A 74 -12.51 -2.74 -5.31
CA PRO A 74 -11.71 -2.15 -6.39
C PRO A 74 -10.27 -2.63 -6.39
N ALA A 75 -9.74 -2.98 -7.57
CA ALA A 75 -8.34 -3.37 -7.74
C ALA A 75 -7.42 -2.20 -7.41
N LEU A 76 -6.25 -2.51 -6.83
CA LEU A 76 -5.26 -1.52 -6.46
C LEU A 76 -4.55 -0.95 -7.70
N LEU A 77 -4.12 0.31 -7.63
CA LEU A 77 -3.42 1.01 -8.71
C LEU A 77 -2.09 1.60 -8.22
N SER A 78 -1.15 1.83 -9.14
CA SER A 78 0.13 2.55 -8.94
C SER A 78 -0.04 4.06 -8.62
N CYS A 79 -1.25 4.49 -8.28
CA CYS A 79 -1.56 5.82 -7.78
C CYS A 79 -2.51 5.78 -6.57
N SER A 80 -2.74 4.58 -6.03
CA SER A 80 -3.46 4.40 -4.78
C SER A 80 -2.59 4.88 -3.60
N TYR A 81 -3.23 5.34 -2.54
CA TYR A 81 -2.53 5.86 -1.36
C TYR A 81 -3.33 5.62 -0.09
N VAL A 82 -2.66 5.68 1.06
CA VAL A 82 -3.31 5.55 2.36
C VAL A 82 -2.65 6.50 3.37
N ASN A 83 -3.43 6.96 4.34
CA ASN A 83 -2.91 7.85 5.38
C ASN A 83 -2.39 7.04 6.57
N CYS A 84 -1.17 7.38 7.01
CA CYS A 84 -0.58 6.92 8.26
C CYS A 84 -1.04 7.83 9.40
N VAL A 85 -1.51 7.24 10.50
CA VAL A 85 -2.11 8.01 11.61
C VAL A 85 -1.11 8.72 12.50
N HIS A 86 0.19 8.50 12.28
CA HIS A 86 1.26 9.06 13.10
C HIS A 86 1.54 10.54 12.87
N HIS A 87 1.12 11.12 11.74
CA HIS A 87 1.38 12.52 11.40
C HIS A 87 0.33 13.00 10.38
N GLU A 88 -0.05 14.28 10.43
CA GLU A 88 -1.06 14.86 9.52
C GLU A 88 -0.70 14.74 8.02
N ASN A 89 0.60 14.79 7.72
CA ASN A 89 1.14 14.61 6.37
C ASN A 89 1.62 13.17 6.09
N GLY A 90 1.30 12.21 6.97
CA GLY A 90 1.71 10.82 6.80
C GLY A 90 0.92 10.17 5.67
N ILE A 91 1.49 10.11 4.46
CA ILE A 91 0.87 9.43 3.32
C ILE A 91 1.81 8.35 2.80
N ILE A 92 1.25 7.18 2.49
CA ILE A 92 1.95 6.08 1.82
C ILE A 92 1.34 5.92 0.44
N TYR A 93 2.17 6.00 -0.59
CA TYR A 93 1.78 5.82 -1.99
C TYR A 93 2.17 4.43 -2.47
N VAL A 94 1.31 3.83 -3.30
CA VAL A 94 1.68 2.74 -4.19
C VAL A 94 2.30 3.36 -5.43
N GLU A 95 3.59 3.16 -5.65
CA GLU A 95 4.29 3.65 -6.86
C GLU A 95 4.33 2.60 -7.98
N ASP A 96 4.26 1.33 -7.59
CA ASP A 96 4.15 0.21 -8.52
C ASP A 96 3.26 -0.86 -7.89
N ASP A 97 2.08 -1.08 -8.45
CA ASP A 97 1.15 -2.11 -7.98
C ASP A 97 1.58 -3.53 -8.38
N GLY A 98 2.52 -3.66 -9.33
CA GLY A 98 3.02 -4.96 -9.80
C GLY A 98 2.06 -5.76 -10.70
N GLN A 99 0.92 -5.20 -11.12
CA GLN A 99 -0.20 -5.91 -11.77
C GLN A 99 -0.29 -5.70 -13.30
N LYS A 100 0.84 -5.49 -13.99
CA LYS A 100 0.90 -5.03 -15.40
C LYS A 100 1.39 -6.04 -16.42
#